data_AF-A0A6H1NTP4-F1
#
_entry.id   AF-A0A6H1NTP4-F1
#
_cell.length_a   1.000
_cell.length_b   1.000
_cell.length_c   1.000
_cell.angle_alpha   90.00
_cell.angle_beta   90.00
_cell.angle_gamma   90.00
#
_symmetry.space_group_name_H-M   'P 1'
#
loop_
_entity.id
_entity.type
_entity.pdbx_description
1 polymer ?
#
loop_
_entity_poly.entity_id
_entity_poly.type
_entity_poly.pdbx_seq_one_letter_code
_entity_poly.pdbx_strand_id
1 'polypeptide(L)' 'MSYDPTIEALITARLKKVNDVQGTFYLPDCNQQDVVDTVNYLHTKFPTVIYETELSYDGLADITYDLSHLPSSK' A
#
# COMPACT_ATOMS: atom_id res chain seq x y z
N MET A 1 -9.98 0.62 13.35
CA MET A 1 -8.84 0.28 12.48
C MET A 1 -8.41 -1.13 12.81
N SER A 2 -8.74 -2.09 11.97
CA SER A 2 -8.25 -3.47 12.05
C SER A 2 -7.13 -3.65 11.03
N TYR A 3 -5.91 -3.37 11.46
CA TYR A 3 -4.71 -3.71 10.70
C TYR A 3 -4.63 -5.23 10.47
N ASP A 4 -4.34 -5.65 9.23
CA ASP A 4 -4.15 -7.06 8.86
C ASP A 4 -2.69 -7.34 8.44
N PRO A 5 -1.93 -8.17 9.19
CA PRO A 5 -0.54 -8.50 8.85
C PRO A 5 -0.40 -9.31 7.54
N THR A 6 -1.44 -10.00 7.08
CA THR A 6 -1.46 -10.70 5.80
C THR A 6 -1.46 -9.70 4.64
N ILE A 7 -2.25 -8.64 4.76
CA ILE A 7 -2.31 -7.57 3.77
C ILE A 7 -0.98 -6.81 3.72
N GLU A 8 -0.38 -6.50 4.88
CA GLU A 8 0.97 -5.91 4.91
C GLU A 8 1.99 -6.79 4.18
N ALA A 9 1.96 -8.11 4.40
CA ALA A 9 2.86 -9.04 3.73
C ALA A 9 2.67 -9.04 2.21
N LEU A 10 1.42 -8.97 1.72
CA LEU A 10 1.10 -8.86 0.30
C LEU A 10 1.60 -7.53 -0.31
N ILE A 11 1.32 -6.40 0.35
CA ILE A 11 1.80 -5.08 -0.06
C ILE A 11 3.33 -5.07 -0.14
N THR A 12 4.00 -5.55 0.91
CA THR A 12 5.47 -5.60 0.97
C THR A 12 6.05 -6.51 -0.11
N ALA A 13 5.45 -7.69 -0.34
CA ALA A 13 5.89 -8.60 -1.39
C ALA A 13 5.71 -8.01 -2.79
N ARG A 14 4.66 -7.20 -3.00
CA ARG A 14 4.43 -6.48 -4.25
C ARG A 14 5.46 -5.38 -4.46
N LEU A 15 5.68 -4.53 -3.45
CA LEU A 15 6.66 -3.44 -3.49
C LEU A 15 8.11 -3.92 -3.68
N LYS A 16 8.45 -5.14 -3.25
CA LYS A 16 9.76 -5.74 -3.54
C LYS A 16 9.94 -6.16 -5.01
N LYS A 17 8.85 -6.24 -5.78
CA LYS A 17 8.84 -6.72 -7.18
C LYS A 17 8.55 -5.62 -8.19
N VAL A 18 8.13 -4.43 -7.74
CA VAL A 18 7.93 -3.30 -8.66
C VAL A 18 9.29 -2.77 -9.11
N ASN A 19 9.40 -2.44 -10.39
CA ASN A 19 10.58 -1.77 -10.94
C ASN A 19 10.37 -0.25 -11.03
N ASP A 20 9.13 0.20 -10.84
CA ASP A 20 8.75 1.60 -10.90
C ASP A 20 9.04 2.29 -9.58
N VAL A 21 9.49 3.55 -9.67
CA VAL A 21 9.75 4.38 -8.50
C VAL A 21 8.45 4.79 -7.81
N GLN A 22 7.37 4.95 -8.55
CA GLN A 22 6.06 5.37 -8.03
C GLN A 22 4.97 4.61 -8.78
N GLY A 23 3.84 4.39 -8.12
CA GLY A 23 2.69 3.78 -8.78
C GLY A 23 1.53 3.49 -7.84
N THR A 24 0.49 2.89 -8.43
CA THR A 24 -0.73 2.47 -7.72
C THR A 24 -1.05 1.03 -8.11
N PHE A 25 -1.47 0.22 -7.14
CA PHE A 25 -1.98 -1.13 -7.39
C PHE A 25 -3.12 -1.48 -6.43
N TYR A 26 -3.72 -2.65 -6.64
CA TYR A 26 -4.91 -3.12 -5.94
C TYR A 26 -4.71 -4.55 -5.41
N LEU A 27 -5.48 -4.90 -4.38
CA LEU A 27 -5.62 -6.28 -3.88
C LEU A 27 -7.10 -6.69 -3.94
N PRO A 28 -7.67 -6.97 -5.13
CA PRO A 28 -9.10 -7.17 -5.31
C PRO A 28 -9.65 -8.40 -4.56
N ASP A 29 -8.80 -9.39 -4.28
CA ASP A 29 -9.18 -10.62 -3.56
C ASP A 29 -9.19 -10.44 -2.03
N CYS A 30 -8.81 -9.27 -1.53
CA CYS A 30 -8.83 -8.94 -0.10
C CYS A 30 -10.11 -8.19 0.28
N ASN A 31 -10.43 -8.19 1.58
CA ASN A 31 -11.43 -7.28 2.10
C ASN A 31 -10.91 -5.84 1.99
N GLN A 32 -11.60 -4.99 1.23
CA GLN A 32 -11.11 -3.66 0.89
C GLN A 32 -11.07 -2.72 2.10
N GLN A 33 -11.92 -2.92 3.11
CA GLN A 33 -11.84 -2.15 4.36
C GLN A 33 -10.58 -2.50 5.15
N ASP A 34 -10.20 -3.78 5.18
CA ASP A 34 -8.95 -4.21 5.81
C ASP A 34 -7.73 -3.70 5.03
N VAL A 35 -7.84 -3.58 3.69
CA VAL A 35 -6.83 -2.93 2.84
C VAL A 35 -6.69 -1.45 3.21
N VAL A 36 -7.79 -0.70 3.30
CA VAL A 36 -7.76 0.72 3.73
C VAL A 36 -7.11 0.87 5.10
N ASP A 37 -7.55 0.09 6.08
CA ASP A 37 -7.03 0.16 7.45
C ASP A 37 -5.53 -0.16 7.51
N THR A 38 -5.08 -1.14 6.71
CA THR A 38 -3.67 -1.55 6.65
C THR A 38 -2.81 -0.53 5.91
N VAL A 39 -3.27 0.02 4.78
CA VAL A 39 -2.56 1.05 4.02
C VAL A 39 -2.42 2.31 4.88
N ASN A 40 -3.48 2.75 5.54
CA ASN A 40 -3.45 3.93 6.41
C ASN A 40 -2.53 3.70 7.62
N TYR A 41 -2.52 2.49 8.19
CA TYR A 41 -1.53 2.12 9.21
C TYR A 41 -0.09 2.21 8.67
N LEU A 42 0.18 1.69 7.46
CA LEU A 42 1.50 1.78 6.84
C LEU A 42 1.90 3.22 6.51
N HIS A 43 0.95 4.07 6.09
CA HIS A 43 1.17 5.50 5.91
C HIS A 43 1.67 6.15 7.21
N THR A 44 1.08 5.83 8.36
CA THR A 44 1.56 6.40 9.65
C THR A 44 3.02 6.05 9.97
N LYS A 45 3.53 4.91 9.47
CA LYS A 45 4.92 4.48 9.66
C LYS A 45 5.86 4.99 8.59
N PHE A 46 5.39 5.05 7.34
CA PHE A 46 6.17 5.40 6.16
C PHE A 46 5.42 6.43 5.30
N PRO A 47 5.18 7.66 5.81
CA PRO A 47 4.28 8.62 5.17
C PRO A 47 4.79 9.16 3.84
N THR A 48 6.08 9.05 3.58
CA THR A 48 6.71 9.43 2.30
C THR A 48 6.78 8.27 1.31
N VAL A 49 6.40 7.06 1.72
CA VAL A 49 6.51 5.84 0.90
C VAL A 49 5.14 5.31 0.51
N ILE A 50 4.18 5.34 1.43
CA ILE A 50 2.80 4.88 1.23
C ILE A 50 1.89 6.05 1.51
N TYR A 51 0.95 6.34 0.60
CA TYR A 51 -0.04 7.38 0.80
C TYR A 51 -1.29 6.82 1.48
N GLU A 52 -1.99 7.69 2.23
CA GLU A 52 -3.31 7.36 2.75
C GLU A 52 -4.26 7.00 1.61
N THR A 53 -5.21 6.15 1.92
CA THR A 53 -6.21 5.67 0.97
C THR A 53 -7.58 5.58 1.61
N GLU A 54 -8.58 5.55 0.75
CA GLU A 54 -9.98 5.34 1.07
C GLU A 54 -10.61 4.41 0.03
N LEU A 55 -11.82 3.93 0.32
CA LEU A 55 -12.57 3.17 -0.68
C LEU A 55 -12.99 4.09 -1.82
N SER A 56 -12.54 3.76 -3.02
CA SER A 56 -13.00 4.40 -4.25
C SER A 56 -14.50 4.13 -4.48
N TYR A 57 -15.10 4.88 -5.40
CA TYR A 57 -16.50 4.67 -5.81
C TYR A 57 -16.78 3.24 -6.29
N ASP A 58 -15.78 2.57 -6.86
CA ASP A 58 -15.86 1.19 -7.35
C ASP A 58 -15.67 0.15 -6.21
N GLY A 59 -15.54 0.62 -4.97
CA GLY A 59 -15.39 -0.22 -3.77
C GLY A 59 -13.99 -0.80 -3.58
N LEU A 60 -12.99 -0.35 -4.36
CA LEU A 60 -11.61 -0.79 -4.26
C LEU A 60 -10.75 0.21 -3.49
N ALA A 61 -9.75 -0.29 -2.76
CA ALA A 61 -8.75 0.53 -2.08
C ALA A 61 -7.49 0.67 -2.94
N ASP A 62 -7.14 1.90 -3.30
CA ASP A 62 -5.89 2.20 -4.01
C ASP A 62 -4.70 2.02 -3.08
N ILE A 63 -3.65 1.34 -3.52
CA ILE A 63 -2.37 1.25 -2.81
C ILE A 63 -1.35 2.06 -3.58
N THR A 64 -1.21 3.34 -3.24
CA THR A 64 -0.31 4.28 -3.90
C THR A 64 1.00 4.41 -3.14
N TYR A 65 2.12 4.37 -3.86
CA TYR A 65 3.46 4.38 -3.29
C TYR A 65 4.43 5.29 -4.04
N ASP A 66 5.45 5.76 -3.33
CA ASP A 66 6.60 6.51 -3.85
C ASP A 66 7.92 6.04 -3.17
N LEU A 67 8.78 5.38 -3.93
CA LEU A 67 10.07 4.85 -3.50
C LEU A 67 11.22 5.82 -3.78
N SER A 68 10.96 7.02 -4.32
CA SER A 68 12.00 8.01 -4.66
C SER A 68 12.82 8.45 -3.45
N HIS A 69 12.23 8.33 -2.27
CA HIS A 69 12.84 8.68 -0.99
C HIS A 69 13.61 7.54 -0.33
N LEU A 70 13.52 6.31 -0.87
CA LEU A 70 14.32 5.19 -0.38
C LEU A 70 15.72 5.27 -1.00
N PRO A 71 16.79 5.11 -0.20
CA PRO A 71 18.14 5.08 -0.75
C PRO A 71 18.21 3.94 -1.77
N SER A 72 18.52 4.27 -3.03
CA SER A 72 18.72 3.27 -4.07
C SER A 72 19.82 2.31 -3.63
N SER A 73 19.47 1.08 -3.26
CA SER A 73 20.43 -0.01 -3.15
C SER A 73 20.91 -0.32 -4.56
N LYS A 74 21.99 0.34 -4.96
CA LYS A 74 22.81 0.01 -6.13
C LYS A 74 23.68 -1.21 -5.84
#